data_AF-A0A7X8J1Q5-F1
#
_entry.id   AF-A0A7X8J1Q5-F1
#
_cell.length_a   1.000
_cell.length_b   1.000
_cell.length_c   1.000
_cell.angle_alpha   90.00
_cell.angle_beta   90.00
_cell.angle_gamma   90.00
#
_symmetry.space_group_name_H-M   'P 1'
#
loop_
_entity.id
_entity.type
_entity.pdbx_description
1 polymer ?
#
loop_
_entity_poly.entity_id
_entity_poly.type
_entity_poly.pdbx_seq_one_letter_code
_entity_poly.pdbx_strand_id
1 'polypeptide(L)'
;MNLSRQYLNKEKKMLNKNLDLLVKKNSSLTEMINSCKSNEIKIIETKDKKITTKLNGKILHSLYRPSEEAKKYIENYQLDNKKLILLLGFGLGYYVEHIIDKIENDCKLFIIIDNIELLKKSFEYIDYSEILLNENIYFYHTSEFNEYNHSIESLFKIGIAPETEIILHKIDYDEYELKYIKFIEILKNEMSNILMNTSTIFEFSKMWHRNSFINMPYFSSSIGINNLKDKYKEKPVIIVSAGPSLEKNIRYLHWAKNKAIIIAVGTSMKKLIKENIKPDFVMALDGGEPNWEHFKNINYSDIPLIFEPMVHPNILKYHTGKKIVFVSQNIVGAWGEHVFSEKGFLKMGGSVALTAYDFAVYIGGNPIILIGQDLAFTGGKTHVSGSTYEKDVRTENKEDIHQMYINDIYGDKILSDRKFLAFKIYFEKFISEDKKRIPNLKVIDATEGGAKIEYTDILSFKYTYFSYIHNETVDIQSDLDEIFQLFDEKTNLKKLDIAKKEMTIKLNSVKDEINKGINILKKAISTKNYSEIDKLNNIDEILNKNVEVSNLVRYISQHVISDVLKSIKNSNNEKDIFIKNLQLYEGIRDGINYNLDCISTMENVINR
;
A
#
# COMPACT_ATOMS: atom_id res chain seq x y z
N MET A 1 54.28 -22.27 8.13
CA MET A 1 53.15 -22.40 9.08
C MET A 1 52.84 -21.11 9.86
N ASN A 2 53.81 -20.40 10.46
CA ASN A 2 53.54 -19.19 11.25
C ASN A 2 52.99 -17.98 10.47
N LEU A 3 53.49 -17.72 9.25
CA LEU A 3 52.96 -16.67 8.38
C LEU A 3 51.49 -16.93 8.00
N SER A 4 51.17 -18.14 7.51
CA SER A 4 49.79 -18.55 7.19
C SER A 4 48.83 -18.41 8.38
N ARG A 5 49.25 -18.76 9.60
CA ARG A 5 48.44 -18.55 10.82
C ARG A 5 48.25 -17.06 11.16
N GLN A 6 49.25 -16.21 10.95
CA GLN A 6 49.13 -14.76 11.15
C GLN A 6 48.18 -14.10 10.14
N TYR A 7 48.22 -14.50 8.87
CA TYR A 7 47.29 -14.01 7.85
C TYR A 7 45.85 -14.41 8.15
N LEU A 8 45.61 -15.69 8.48
CA LEU A 8 44.28 -16.19 8.90
C LEU A 8 43.74 -15.45 10.15
N ASN A 9 44.62 -15.11 11.10
CA ASN A 9 44.24 -14.32 12.27
C ASN A 9 43.88 -12.86 11.92
N LYS A 10 44.55 -12.26 10.92
CA LYS A 10 44.26 -10.90 10.46
C LYS A 10 42.92 -10.83 9.73
N GLU A 11 42.67 -11.76 8.81
CA GLU A 11 41.41 -11.86 8.06
C GLU A 11 40.22 -12.08 9.00
N LYS A 12 40.36 -13.02 9.95
CA LYS A 12 39.32 -13.28 10.96
C LYS A 12 39.05 -12.07 11.85
N LYS A 13 40.10 -11.32 12.22
CA LYS A 13 39.96 -10.08 13.00
C LYS A 13 39.23 -9.00 12.21
N MET A 14 39.52 -8.87 10.90
CA MET A 14 38.83 -7.91 10.03
C MET A 14 37.36 -8.28 9.83
N LEU A 15 37.08 -9.55 9.56
CA LEU A 15 35.71 -10.07 9.42
C LEU A 15 34.88 -9.76 10.67
N ASN A 16 35.39 -10.10 11.85
CA ASN A 16 34.69 -9.82 13.10
C ASN A 16 34.46 -8.32 13.31
N LYS A 17 35.47 -7.48 13.02
CA LYS A 17 35.34 -6.02 13.13
C LYS A 17 34.16 -5.48 12.29
N ASN A 18 34.05 -5.93 11.04
CA ASN A 18 32.96 -5.49 10.18
C ASN A 18 31.60 -6.07 10.62
N LEU A 19 31.55 -7.32 11.06
CA LEU A 19 30.32 -7.94 11.57
C LEU A 19 29.78 -7.26 12.84
N ASP A 20 30.67 -6.88 13.77
CA ASP A 20 30.32 -6.19 15.01
C ASP A 20 29.68 -4.81 14.76
N LEU A 21 29.99 -4.19 13.61
CA LEU A 21 29.37 -2.94 13.17
C LEU A 21 28.08 -3.21 12.40
N LEU A 22 28.08 -4.18 11.49
CA LEU A 22 26.92 -4.52 10.67
C LEU A 22 25.72 -4.98 11.51
N VAL A 23 25.95 -5.74 12.59
CA VAL A 23 24.87 -6.26 13.44
C VAL A 23 23.98 -5.17 14.03
N LYS A 24 24.54 -3.97 14.24
CA LYS A 24 23.80 -2.80 14.73
C LYS A 24 22.86 -2.20 13.69
N LYS A 25 23.13 -2.45 12.40
CA LYS A 25 22.34 -1.97 11.27
C LYS A 25 21.38 -3.04 10.72
N ASN A 26 21.82 -4.29 10.64
CA ASN A 26 21.02 -5.40 10.13
C ASN A 26 21.50 -6.74 10.75
N SER A 27 20.76 -7.23 11.74
CA SER A 27 21.05 -8.49 12.42
C SER A 27 20.84 -9.71 11.52
N SER A 28 19.77 -9.71 10.73
CA SER A 28 19.43 -10.79 9.80
C SER A 28 20.55 -11.01 8.77
N LEU A 29 21.00 -9.94 8.11
CA LEU A 29 22.13 -10.00 7.17
C LEU A 29 23.41 -10.50 7.83
N THR A 30 23.66 -10.11 9.10
CA THR A 30 24.81 -10.59 9.87
C THR A 30 24.74 -12.10 10.11
N GLU A 31 23.56 -12.64 10.43
CA GLU A 31 23.34 -14.08 10.57
C GLU A 31 23.53 -14.83 9.24
N MET A 32 23.07 -14.25 8.13
CA MET A 32 23.31 -14.80 6.79
C MET A 32 24.80 -14.90 6.47
N ILE A 33 25.59 -13.86 6.79
CA ILE A 33 27.05 -13.89 6.59
C ILE A 33 27.70 -14.95 7.50
N ASN A 34 27.29 -15.03 8.77
CA ASN A 34 27.85 -16.01 9.70
C ASN A 34 27.59 -17.46 9.25
N SER A 35 26.37 -17.75 8.77
CA SER A 35 25.96 -19.08 8.30
C SER A 35 26.49 -19.45 6.92
N CYS A 36 26.90 -18.47 6.11
CA CYS A 36 27.48 -18.70 4.79
C CYS A 36 28.85 -19.40 4.87
N LYS A 37 29.02 -20.50 4.12
CA LYS A 37 30.33 -21.14 3.92
C LYS A 37 31.06 -20.39 2.80
N SER A 38 32.22 -19.79 3.10
CA SER A 38 33.05 -19.09 2.10
C SER A 38 34.22 -19.96 1.70
N ASN A 39 34.12 -20.63 0.56
CA ASN A 39 35.17 -21.56 0.11
C ASN A 39 35.59 -21.35 -1.35
N GLU A 40 34.85 -20.59 -2.18
CA GLU A 40 35.11 -20.58 -3.63
C GLU A 40 35.69 -19.25 -4.16
N ILE A 41 35.47 -18.13 -3.47
CA ILE A 41 35.93 -16.81 -3.94
C ILE A 41 37.41 -16.58 -3.62
N LYS A 42 38.24 -16.44 -4.67
CA LYS A 42 39.67 -16.12 -4.56
C LYS A 42 39.92 -14.62 -4.75
N ILE A 43 40.49 -14.00 -3.73
CA ILE A 43 40.94 -12.60 -3.80
C ILE A 43 42.21 -12.48 -4.64
N ILE A 44 42.25 -11.45 -5.47
CA ILE A 44 43.36 -11.09 -6.36
C ILE A 44 43.85 -9.70 -5.95
N GLU A 45 45.13 -9.57 -5.63
CA GLU A 45 45.75 -8.26 -5.40
C GLU A 45 45.95 -7.55 -6.75
N THR A 46 45.56 -6.29 -6.81
CA THR A 46 45.66 -5.41 -7.99
C THR A 46 46.98 -4.65 -7.99
N LYS A 47 47.37 -4.03 -9.13
CA LYS A 47 48.66 -3.33 -9.24
C LYS A 47 48.85 -2.17 -8.27
N ASP A 48 47.77 -1.55 -7.80
CA ASP A 48 47.78 -0.49 -6.80
C ASP A 48 47.58 -0.99 -5.36
N LYS A 49 47.74 -2.32 -5.13
CA LYS A 49 47.61 -3.00 -3.84
C LYS A 49 46.21 -2.97 -3.22
N LYS A 50 45.18 -2.63 -4.00
CA LYS A 50 43.78 -2.92 -3.66
C LYS A 50 43.44 -4.38 -4.03
N ILE A 51 42.20 -4.80 -3.80
CA ILE A 51 41.75 -6.16 -4.11
C ILE A 51 40.71 -6.18 -5.23
N THR A 52 40.66 -7.29 -5.93
CA THR A 52 39.57 -7.67 -6.83
C THR A 52 39.33 -9.17 -6.70
N THR A 53 38.37 -9.70 -7.44
CA THR A 53 38.13 -11.14 -7.48
C THR A 53 37.65 -11.56 -8.87
N LYS A 54 37.72 -12.86 -9.12
CA LYS A 54 37.14 -13.48 -10.30
C LYS A 54 35.87 -14.22 -9.90
N LEU A 55 34.74 -13.82 -10.46
CA LEU A 55 33.45 -14.47 -10.29
C LEU A 55 33.03 -15.03 -11.65
N ASN A 56 32.56 -16.29 -11.71
CA ASN A 56 32.06 -16.92 -12.94
C ASN A 56 32.91 -16.68 -14.20
N GLY A 57 34.24 -16.73 -14.08
CA GLY A 57 35.13 -16.55 -15.23
C GLY A 57 35.50 -15.09 -15.56
N LYS A 58 34.90 -14.07 -14.93
CA LYS A 58 35.14 -12.64 -15.19
C LYS A 58 35.70 -11.90 -13.97
N ILE A 59 36.47 -10.86 -14.23
CA ILE A 59 37.06 -10.01 -13.19
C ILE A 59 36.00 -8.99 -12.73
N LEU A 60 35.78 -8.89 -11.42
CA LEU A 60 34.77 -8.01 -10.83
C LEU A 60 35.13 -6.53 -10.92
N HIS A 61 36.40 -6.21 -10.68
CA HIS A 61 36.95 -4.84 -10.76
C HIS A 61 38.36 -4.86 -11.37
N SER A 62 38.76 -3.76 -11.99
CA SER A 62 40.04 -3.53 -12.66
C SER A 62 41.22 -4.15 -11.91
N LEU A 63 42.01 -4.96 -12.62
CA LEU A 63 43.27 -5.54 -12.13
C LEU A 63 44.33 -4.46 -11.84
N TYR A 64 44.11 -3.22 -12.27
CA TYR A 64 45.08 -2.14 -12.19
C TYR A 64 44.72 -1.13 -11.09
N ARG A 65 43.51 -0.59 -11.15
CA ARG A 65 43.03 0.52 -10.29
C ARG A 65 41.51 0.42 -10.10
N PRO A 66 41.02 -0.46 -9.21
CA PRO A 66 39.58 -0.69 -9.04
C PRO A 66 38.84 0.54 -8.50
N SER A 67 39.50 1.36 -7.69
CA SER A 67 38.95 2.63 -7.19
C SER A 67 38.67 3.64 -8.29
N GLU A 68 39.60 3.78 -9.25
CA GLU A 68 39.48 4.77 -10.34
C GLU A 68 38.41 4.36 -11.35
N GLU A 69 38.25 3.04 -11.57
CA GLU A 69 37.13 2.52 -12.35
C GLU A 69 35.79 2.86 -11.70
N ALA A 70 35.64 2.60 -10.40
CA ALA A 70 34.45 2.93 -9.65
C ALA A 70 34.14 4.43 -9.72
N LYS A 71 35.15 5.28 -9.53
CA LYS A 71 35.01 6.74 -9.64
C LYS A 71 34.44 7.16 -11.00
N LYS A 72 35.06 6.71 -12.09
CA LYS A 72 34.60 7.02 -13.46
C LYS A 72 33.19 6.52 -13.74
N TYR A 73 32.80 5.40 -13.13
CA TYR A 73 31.46 4.86 -13.27
C TYR A 73 30.43 5.77 -12.56
N ILE A 74 30.70 6.12 -11.31
CA ILE A 74 29.85 7.00 -10.48
C ILE A 74 29.84 8.46 -10.99
N GLU A 75 30.86 8.87 -11.75
CA GLU A 75 30.89 10.18 -12.42
C GLU A 75 29.78 10.36 -13.46
N ASN A 76 29.25 9.29 -14.04
CA ASN A 76 28.15 9.36 -15.01
C ASN A 76 26.77 9.60 -14.37
N TYR A 77 26.68 9.55 -13.04
CA TYR A 77 25.44 9.77 -12.30
C TYR A 77 25.40 11.17 -11.69
N GLN A 78 24.27 11.85 -11.87
CA GLN A 78 23.98 13.13 -11.23
C GLN A 78 23.29 12.89 -9.89
N LEU A 79 24.07 13.00 -8.81
CA LEU A 79 23.64 12.67 -7.45
C LEU A 79 23.24 13.90 -6.61
N ASP A 80 23.46 15.11 -7.15
CA ASP A 80 23.09 16.36 -6.48
C ASP A 80 21.58 16.43 -6.23
N ASN A 81 21.17 16.91 -5.05
CA ASN A 81 19.77 17.00 -4.61
C ASN A 81 19.00 15.67 -4.54
N LYS A 82 19.64 14.51 -4.73
CA LYS A 82 18.98 13.21 -4.55
C LYS A 82 18.79 12.94 -3.06
N LYS A 83 17.62 12.40 -2.69
CA LYS A 83 17.30 12.06 -1.28
C LYS A 83 17.34 10.57 -1.01
N LEU A 84 17.31 9.75 -2.06
CA LEU A 84 17.50 8.31 -1.96
C LEU A 84 18.35 7.81 -3.12
N ILE A 85 19.35 7.00 -2.81
CA ILE A 85 20.09 6.21 -3.80
C ILE A 85 19.87 4.74 -3.52
N LEU A 86 19.41 4.00 -4.53
CA LEU A 86 19.35 2.54 -4.51
C LEU A 86 20.56 2.00 -5.26
N LEU A 87 21.55 1.48 -4.54
CA LEU A 87 22.69 0.78 -5.12
C LEU A 87 22.40 -0.72 -5.18
N LEU A 88 22.29 -1.25 -6.39
CA LEU A 88 22.02 -2.66 -6.63
C LEU A 88 23.33 -3.43 -6.77
N GLY A 89 23.69 -4.17 -5.72
CA GLY A 89 24.95 -4.89 -5.61
C GLY A 89 26.01 -4.07 -4.87
N PHE A 90 26.71 -4.72 -3.93
CA PHE A 90 27.80 -4.07 -3.18
C PHE A 90 29.16 -4.27 -3.83
N GLY A 91 29.36 -5.41 -4.51
CA GLY A 91 30.67 -5.82 -5.01
C GLY A 91 31.70 -5.84 -3.88
N LEU A 92 32.79 -5.08 -4.05
CA LEU A 92 33.82 -4.86 -3.01
C LEU A 92 33.72 -3.48 -2.35
N GLY A 93 32.60 -2.75 -2.49
CA GLY A 93 32.35 -1.48 -1.82
C GLY A 93 32.94 -0.23 -2.49
N TYR A 94 33.74 -0.37 -3.55
CA TYR A 94 34.38 0.78 -4.21
C TYR A 94 33.40 1.82 -4.76
N TYR A 95 32.19 1.42 -5.15
CA TYR A 95 31.18 2.35 -5.64
C TYR A 95 30.64 3.19 -4.49
N VAL A 96 30.44 2.57 -3.32
CA VAL A 96 29.93 3.22 -2.11
C VAL A 96 30.90 4.31 -1.64
N GLU A 97 32.21 4.05 -1.68
CA GLU A 97 33.24 5.05 -1.37
C GLU A 97 33.02 6.36 -2.15
N HIS A 98 32.80 6.28 -3.47
CA HIS A 98 32.60 7.48 -4.30
C HIS A 98 31.19 8.06 -4.27
N ILE A 99 30.18 7.26 -3.91
CA ILE A 99 28.81 7.77 -3.72
C ILE A 99 28.75 8.63 -2.47
N ILE A 100 29.37 8.21 -1.37
CA ILE A 100 29.36 8.95 -0.09
C ILE A 100 29.93 10.35 -0.28
N ASP A 101 31.00 10.50 -1.07
CA ASP A 101 31.64 11.78 -1.35
C ASP A 101 30.76 12.75 -2.16
N LYS A 102 29.71 12.24 -2.83
CA LYS A 102 28.84 13.03 -3.71
C LYS A 102 27.47 13.33 -3.14
N ILE A 103 27.02 12.61 -2.11
CA ILE A 103 25.66 12.77 -1.59
C ILE A 103 25.58 13.82 -0.48
N GLU A 104 24.44 14.50 -0.41
CA GLU A 104 24.12 15.41 0.69
C GLU A 104 23.86 14.65 2.00
N ASN A 105 24.05 15.33 3.14
CA ASN A 105 23.87 14.74 4.46
C ASN A 105 22.45 14.22 4.74
N ASP A 106 21.44 14.68 4.02
CA ASP A 106 20.06 14.21 4.15
C ASP A 106 19.68 13.13 3.12
N CYS A 107 20.61 12.74 2.24
CA CYS A 107 20.44 11.64 1.31
C CYS A 107 20.65 10.30 2.00
N LYS A 108 19.77 9.34 1.74
CA LYS A 108 19.91 7.95 2.21
C LYS A 108 20.45 7.06 1.10
N LEU A 109 21.42 6.19 1.41
CA LEU A 109 21.95 5.18 0.48
C LEU A 109 21.50 3.79 0.93
N PHE A 110 20.71 3.12 0.08
CA PHE A 110 20.24 1.76 0.30
C PHE A 110 21.03 0.82 -0.61
N ILE A 111 21.74 -0.12 0.00
CA ILE A 111 22.60 -1.08 -0.69
C ILE A 111 21.89 -2.43 -0.69
N ILE A 112 21.57 -2.93 -1.87
CA ILE A 112 20.94 -4.24 -2.06
C ILE A 112 22.01 -5.31 -2.29
N ILE A 113 22.18 -6.19 -1.30
CA ILE A 113 23.11 -7.31 -1.30
C ILE A 113 22.51 -8.50 -2.03
N ASP A 114 23.22 -8.96 -3.04
CA ASP A 114 22.85 -10.03 -3.96
C ASP A 114 23.78 -11.26 -3.86
N ASN A 115 24.95 -11.10 -3.25
CA ASN A 115 25.95 -12.16 -3.05
C ASN A 115 26.56 -12.09 -1.63
N ILE A 116 26.02 -12.91 -0.73
CA ILE A 116 26.48 -13.02 0.68
C ILE A 116 27.92 -13.54 0.77
N GLU A 117 28.32 -14.48 -0.09
CA GLU A 117 29.67 -15.04 -0.06
C GLU A 117 30.71 -13.98 -0.42
N LEU A 118 30.43 -13.15 -1.43
CA LEU A 118 31.30 -12.05 -1.83
C LEU A 118 31.42 -11.00 -0.74
N LEU A 119 30.30 -10.63 -0.10
CA LEU A 119 30.28 -9.68 1.01
C LEU A 119 31.09 -10.22 2.20
N LYS A 120 30.91 -11.50 2.55
CA LYS A 120 31.71 -12.15 3.59
C LYS A 120 33.20 -12.11 3.26
N LYS A 121 33.54 -12.44 2.01
CA LYS A 121 34.92 -12.45 1.55
C LYS A 121 35.50 -11.04 1.59
N SER A 122 34.76 -10.00 1.20
CA SER A 122 35.28 -8.64 1.26
C SER A 122 35.51 -8.16 2.70
N PHE A 123 34.65 -8.57 3.65
CA PHE A 123 34.79 -8.26 5.08
C PHE A 123 36.08 -8.83 5.70
N GLU A 124 36.69 -9.85 5.11
CA GLU A 124 37.97 -10.41 5.55
C GLU A 124 39.19 -9.54 5.15
N TYR A 125 39.06 -8.68 4.13
CA TYR A 125 40.19 -7.97 3.52
C TYR A 125 40.07 -6.44 3.59
N ILE A 126 38.85 -5.89 3.58
CA ILE A 126 38.59 -4.45 3.57
C ILE A 126 37.97 -4.02 4.90
N ASP A 127 38.44 -2.90 5.43
CA ASP A 127 37.85 -2.26 6.61
C ASP A 127 36.71 -1.34 6.19
N TYR A 128 35.46 -1.72 6.50
CA TYR A 128 34.27 -0.97 6.11
C TYR A 128 33.74 -0.07 7.22
N SER A 129 34.56 0.25 8.23
CA SER A 129 34.12 0.99 9.41
C SER A 129 33.45 2.32 9.08
N GLU A 130 34.00 3.09 8.13
CA GLU A 130 33.43 4.36 7.69
C GLU A 130 32.02 4.20 7.08
N ILE A 131 31.85 3.19 6.22
CA ILE A 131 30.57 2.88 5.58
C ILE A 131 29.56 2.35 6.62
N LEU A 132 30.00 1.45 7.50
CA LEU A 132 29.12 0.77 8.46
C LEU A 132 28.73 1.68 9.65
N LEU A 133 29.51 2.71 9.97
CA LEU A 133 29.17 3.70 11.00
C LEU A 133 28.28 4.83 10.49
N ASN A 134 28.21 5.03 9.17
CA ASN A 134 27.41 6.11 8.58
C ASN A 134 25.90 5.81 8.73
N GLU A 135 25.17 6.66 9.45
CA GLU A 135 23.75 6.49 9.75
C GLU A 135 22.84 6.59 8.51
N ASN A 136 23.32 7.17 7.41
CA ASN A 136 22.57 7.32 6.17
C ASN A 136 22.68 6.11 5.23
N ILE A 137 23.51 5.12 5.57
CA ILE A 137 23.75 3.93 4.75
C ILE A 137 23.04 2.71 5.35
N TYR A 138 22.27 2.01 4.52
CA TYR A 138 21.48 0.86 4.90
C TYR A 138 21.79 -0.32 3.99
N PHE A 139 21.80 -1.53 4.57
CA PHE A 139 22.13 -2.77 3.87
C PHE A 139 20.94 -3.72 3.93
N TYR A 140 20.54 -4.25 2.77
CA TYR A 140 19.41 -5.17 2.64
C TYR A 140 19.77 -6.34 1.76
N HIS A 141 19.39 -7.57 2.10
CA HIS A 141 19.56 -8.69 1.19
C HIS A 141 18.38 -8.83 0.22
N THR A 142 18.63 -9.28 -1.01
CA THR A 142 17.58 -9.45 -2.04
C THR A 142 16.40 -10.32 -1.61
N SER A 143 16.60 -11.33 -0.75
CA SER A 143 15.50 -12.17 -0.23
C SER A 143 14.60 -11.44 0.76
N GLU A 144 15.14 -10.44 1.45
CA GLU A 144 14.42 -9.68 2.46
C GLU A 144 13.60 -8.53 1.85
N PHE A 145 13.77 -8.27 0.56
CA PHE A 145 13.14 -7.14 -0.10
C PHE A 145 11.61 -7.19 -0.07
N ASN A 146 11.03 -8.39 -0.18
CA ASN A 146 9.58 -8.57 -0.04
C ASN A 146 9.08 -8.24 1.37
N GLU A 147 9.92 -8.43 2.39
CA GLU A 147 9.60 -8.21 3.80
C GLU A 147 9.83 -6.74 4.21
N TYR A 148 10.83 -6.07 3.63
CA TYR A 148 11.17 -4.66 3.89
C TYR A 148 10.45 -3.62 3.01
N ASN A 149 9.43 -4.05 2.26
CA ASN A 149 8.53 -3.15 1.51
C ASN A 149 8.06 -1.96 2.36
N HIS A 150 7.81 -2.14 3.66
CA HIS A 150 7.35 -1.07 4.55
C HIS A 150 8.35 0.09 4.70
N SER A 151 9.66 -0.16 4.74
CA SER A 151 10.68 0.90 4.90
C SER A 151 10.82 1.71 3.62
N ILE A 152 10.80 1.03 2.47
CA ILE A 152 10.85 1.64 1.14
C ILE A 152 9.55 2.40 0.87
N GLU A 153 8.40 1.80 1.19
CA GLU A 153 7.09 2.43 1.12
C GLU A 153 7.02 3.68 2.02
N SER A 154 7.59 3.64 3.22
CA SER A 154 7.65 4.80 4.12
C SER A 154 8.48 5.94 3.54
N LEU A 155 9.63 5.65 2.92
CA LEU A 155 10.45 6.68 2.26
C LEU A 155 9.72 7.31 1.06
N PHE A 156 9.01 6.49 0.27
CA PHE A 156 8.25 6.99 -0.88
C PHE A 156 6.97 7.74 -0.47
N LYS A 157 6.31 7.35 0.62
CA LYS A 157 5.16 8.09 1.21
C LYS A 157 5.53 9.52 1.65
N ILE A 158 6.80 9.78 1.96
CA ILE A 158 7.31 11.12 2.31
C ILE A 158 7.59 11.96 1.04
N GLY A 159 7.37 11.42 -0.16
CA GLY A 159 7.46 12.16 -1.42
C GLY A 159 8.86 12.20 -2.04
N ILE A 160 9.77 11.31 -1.62
CA ILE A 160 11.17 11.20 -2.11
C ILE A 160 11.25 10.49 -3.49
N ALA A 161 10.14 9.94 -3.99
CA ALA A 161 10.11 9.18 -5.25
C ALA A 161 10.72 9.92 -6.47
N PRO A 162 10.50 11.22 -6.70
CA PRO A 162 11.14 11.96 -7.80
C PRO A 162 12.64 12.22 -7.58
N GLU A 163 13.10 12.17 -6.34
CA GLU A 163 14.48 12.46 -5.90
C GLU A 163 15.28 11.17 -5.65
N THR A 164 14.83 10.06 -6.24
CA THR A 164 15.47 8.74 -6.11
C THR A 164 16.33 8.43 -7.33
N GLU A 165 17.56 7.95 -7.12
CA GLU A 165 18.46 7.46 -8.16
C GLU A 165 18.71 5.96 -8.02
N ILE A 166 18.72 5.21 -9.12
CA ILE A 166 19.02 3.77 -9.11
C ILE A 166 20.35 3.54 -9.82
N ILE A 167 21.33 3.02 -9.09
CA ILE A 167 22.67 2.71 -9.59
C ILE A 167 22.82 1.19 -9.59
N LEU A 168 23.19 0.63 -10.74
CA LEU A 168 23.57 -0.77 -10.81
C LEU A 168 25.08 -0.89 -10.56
N HIS A 169 25.48 -1.77 -9.65
CA HIS A 169 26.87 -2.21 -9.62
C HIS A 169 27.17 -2.92 -10.95
N LYS A 170 28.23 -2.49 -11.64
CA LYS A 170 28.52 -3.02 -12.96
C LYS A 170 28.99 -4.46 -12.81
N ILE A 171 28.10 -5.37 -13.17
CA ILE A 171 28.38 -6.80 -13.22
C ILE A 171 28.06 -7.28 -14.62
N ASP A 172 29.08 -7.56 -15.44
CA ASP A 172 28.91 -8.13 -16.78
C ASP A 172 28.49 -9.62 -16.68
N TYR A 173 27.31 -9.95 -16.16
CA TYR A 173 26.72 -11.28 -16.30
C TYR A 173 25.29 -11.18 -16.84
N ASP A 174 25.04 -11.83 -17.96
CA ASP A 174 23.71 -11.95 -18.59
C ASP A 174 22.65 -12.47 -17.58
N GLU A 175 23.06 -13.32 -16.63
CA GLU A 175 22.16 -13.90 -15.61
C GLU A 175 21.86 -12.95 -14.43
N TYR A 176 22.83 -12.15 -13.98
CA TYR A 176 22.61 -11.14 -12.92
C TYR A 176 21.88 -9.91 -13.46
N GLU A 177 22.13 -9.54 -14.72
CA GLU A 177 21.41 -8.47 -15.40
C GLU A 177 19.91 -8.79 -15.44
N LEU A 178 19.51 -10.03 -15.77
CA LEU A 178 18.10 -10.44 -15.74
C LEU A 178 17.48 -10.41 -14.33
N LYS A 179 18.22 -10.82 -13.28
CA LYS A 179 17.74 -10.75 -11.90
C LYS A 179 17.52 -9.29 -11.46
N TYR A 180 18.46 -8.41 -11.77
CA TYR A 180 18.36 -6.98 -11.44
C TYR A 180 17.33 -6.25 -12.29
N ILE A 181 17.17 -6.59 -13.57
CA ILE A 181 16.11 -6.05 -14.43
C ILE A 181 14.74 -6.36 -13.80
N LYS A 182 14.48 -7.63 -13.45
CA LYS A 182 13.22 -8.02 -12.79
C LYS A 182 13.02 -7.28 -11.47
N PHE A 183 14.09 -7.15 -10.68
CA PHE A 183 14.04 -6.42 -9.42
C PHE A 183 13.73 -4.92 -9.61
N ILE A 184 14.38 -4.27 -10.58
CA ILE A 184 14.12 -2.88 -10.96
C ILE A 184 12.69 -2.72 -11.46
N GLU A 185 12.16 -3.67 -12.22
CA GLU A 185 10.77 -3.65 -12.68
C GLU A 185 9.80 -3.73 -11.51
N ILE A 186 10.03 -4.63 -10.54
CA ILE A 186 9.22 -4.70 -9.30
C ILE A 186 9.27 -3.37 -8.56
N LEU A 187 10.47 -2.82 -8.34
CA LEU A 187 10.68 -1.53 -7.70
C LEU A 187 9.94 -0.39 -8.41
N LYS A 188 10.08 -0.29 -9.73
CA LYS A 188 9.41 0.73 -10.55
C LYS A 188 7.90 0.59 -10.48
N ASN A 189 7.37 -0.63 -10.48
CA ASN A 189 5.95 -0.89 -10.35
C ASN A 189 5.42 -0.47 -8.97
N GLU A 190 6.12 -0.83 -7.89
CA GLU A 190 5.77 -0.40 -6.52
C GLU A 190 5.85 1.13 -6.37
N MET A 191 6.89 1.77 -6.92
CA MET A 191 7.00 3.24 -6.96
C MET A 191 5.83 3.88 -7.70
N SER A 192 5.48 3.35 -8.88
CA SER A 192 4.34 3.84 -9.67
C SER A 192 3.03 3.66 -8.90
N ASN A 193 2.85 2.54 -8.19
CA ASN A 193 1.68 2.26 -7.37
C ASN A 193 1.57 3.24 -6.19
N ILE A 194 2.67 3.50 -5.48
CA ILE A 194 2.71 4.46 -4.37
C ILE A 194 2.39 5.86 -4.87
N LEU A 195 2.96 6.29 -6.01
CA LEU A 195 2.66 7.58 -6.62
C LEU A 195 1.19 7.70 -7.02
N MET A 196 0.63 6.69 -7.69
CA MET A 196 -0.79 6.67 -8.09
C MET A 196 -1.74 6.72 -6.88
N ASN A 197 -1.47 5.90 -5.86
CA ASN A 197 -2.24 5.89 -4.62
C ASN A 197 -2.16 7.26 -3.93
N THR A 198 -0.97 7.84 -3.87
CA THR A 198 -0.73 9.16 -3.28
C THR A 198 -1.48 10.27 -4.02
N SER A 199 -1.43 10.29 -5.36
CA SER A 199 -2.21 11.22 -6.18
C SER A 199 -3.72 11.08 -5.95
N THR A 200 -4.20 9.85 -5.81
CA THR A 200 -5.63 9.58 -5.54
C THR A 200 -6.02 10.06 -4.14
N ILE A 201 -5.19 9.80 -3.12
CA ILE A 201 -5.39 10.33 -1.77
C ILE A 201 -5.39 11.87 -1.81
N PHE A 202 -4.46 12.50 -2.52
CA PHE A 202 -4.44 13.97 -2.63
C PHE A 202 -5.72 14.52 -3.25
N GLU A 203 -6.23 13.91 -4.31
CA GLU A 203 -7.44 14.36 -4.99
C GLU A 203 -8.70 14.15 -4.14
N PHE A 204 -8.85 12.97 -3.53
CA PHE A 204 -10.13 12.56 -2.94
C PHE A 204 -10.19 12.56 -1.41
N SER A 205 -9.05 12.71 -0.71
CA SER A 205 -8.98 12.61 0.76
C SER A 205 -10.00 13.47 1.49
N LYS A 206 -10.14 14.75 1.13
CA LYS A 206 -11.13 15.66 1.75
C LYS A 206 -12.56 15.14 1.57
N MET A 207 -12.92 14.71 0.37
CA MET A 207 -14.24 14.16 0.06
C MET A 207 -14.48 12.88 0.86
N TRP A 208 -13.57 11.91 0.83
CA TRP A 208 -13.67 10.66 1.58
C TRP A 208 -13.76 10.88 3.08
N HIS A 209 -12.96 11.81 3.61
CA HIS A 209 -13.03 12.22 5.01
C HIS A 209 -14.41 12.75 5.37
N ARG A 210 -14.93 13.70 4.57
CA ARG A 210 -16.25 14.29 4.79
C ARG A 210 -17.36 13.25 4.69
N ASN A 211 -17.33 12.40 3.67
CA ASN A 211 -18.26 11.29 3.52
C ASN A 211 -18.26 10.39 4.76
N SER A 212 -17.07 10.08 5.28
CA SER A 212 -16.92 9.25 6.48
C SER A 212 -17.63 9.86 7.68
N PHE A 213 -17.47 11.17 7.92
CA PHE A 213 -18.20 11.87 8.97
C PHE A 213 -19.73 11.85 8.74
N ILE A 214 -20.20 12.13 7.52
CA ILE A 214 -21.63 12.05 7.17
C ILE A 214 -22.19 10.65 7.41
N ASN A 215 -21.37 9.63 7.14
CA ASN A 215 -21.76 8.24 7.24
C ASN A 215 -21.60 7.65 8.65
N MET A 216 -21.00 8.37 9.61
CA MET A 216 -20.77 7.85 10.96
C MET A 216 -22.04 7.41 11.72
N PRO A 217 -23.20 8.08 11.56
CA PRO A 217 -24.44 7.54 12.11
C PRO A 217 -24.78 6.15 11.56
N TYR A 218 -24.65 5.94 10.25
CA TYR A 218 -24.83 4.63 9.62
C TYR A 218 -23.76 3.62 10.05
N PHE A 219 -22.50 4.06 10.21
CA PHE A 219 -21.42 3.25 10.77
C PHE A 219 -21.78 2.73 12.17
N SER A 220 -22.25 3.63 13.03
CA SER A 220 -22.60 3.30 14.42
C SER A 220 -23.79 2.36 14.50
N SER A 221 -24.78 2.49 13.61
CA SER A 221 -25.99 1.67 13.55
C SER A 221 -25.86 0.42 12.66
N SER A 222 -24.67 0.13 12.15
CA SER A 222 -24.40 -1.08 11.37
C SER A 222 -23.67 -2.12 12.22
N ILE A 223 -23.94 -3.40 11.95
CA ILE A 223 -23.13 -4.47 12.53
C ILE A 223 -21.71 -4.44 11.96
N GLY A 224 -20.75 -4.84 12.78
CA GLY A 224 -19.38 -5.02 12.33
C GLY A 224 -19.18 -6.24 11.43
N ILE A 225 -18.27 -6.15 10.47
CA ILE A 225 -17.78 -7.30 9.70
C ILE A 225 -17.26 -8.43 10.60
N ASN A 226 -16.75 -8.11 11.80
CA ASN A 226 -16.33 -9.10 12.81
C ASN A 226 -17.40 -10.16 13.12
N ASN A 227 -18.69 -9.83 13.00
CA ASN A 227 -19.78 -10.77 13.22
C ASN A 227 -19.87 -11.89 12.17
N LEU A 228 -19.16 -11.74 11.04
CA LEU A 228 -19.14 -12.71 9.95
C LEU A 228 -17.83 -13.49 9.84
N LYS A 229 -16.85 -13.21 10.72
CA LYS A 229 -15.54 -13.86 10.67
C LYS A 229 -15.69 -15.38 10.80
N ASP A 230 -15.14 -16.11 9.83
CA ASP A 230 -15.19 -17.58 9.74
C ASP A 230 -16.62 -18.19 9.79
N LYS A 231 -17.70 -17.40 9.68
CA LYS A 231 -19.09 -17.87 9.82
C LYS A 231 -19.50 -18.84 8.70
N TYR A 232 -18.85 -18.72 7.54
CA TYR A 232 -19.14 -19.50 6.33
C TYR A 232 -17.98 -20.40 5.93
N LYS A 233 -17.29 -20.96 6.93
CA LYS A 233 -16.10 -21.79 6.73
C LYS A 233 -16.36 -22.95 5.76
N GLU A 234 -15.47 -23.10 4.77
CA GLU A 234 -15.54 -24.10 3.69
C GLU A 234 -16.80 -24.03 2.82
N LYS A 235 -17.52 -22.90 2.81
CA LYS A 235 -18.60 -22.68 1.84
C LYS A 235 -18.05 -22.05 0.56
N PRO A 236 -18.55 -22.45 -0.62
CA PRO A 236 -18.15 -21.81 -1.87
C PRO A 236 -18.63 -20.37 -1.90
N VAL A 237 -17.74 -19.46 -2.31
CA VAL A 237 -18.03 -18.02 -2.42
C VAL A 237 -17.75 -17.56 -3.85
N ILE A 238 -18.72 -16.93 -4.49
CA ILE A 238 -18.64 -16.39 -5.84
C ILE A 238 -18.57 -14.87 -5.76
N ILE A 239 -17.50 -14.29 -6.29
CA ILE A 239 -17.31 -12.85 -6.40
C ILE A 239 -17.64 -12.43 -7.83
N VAL A 240 -18.71 -11.66 -7.97
CA VAL A 240 -19.21 -11.18 -9.25
C VAL A 240 -18.69 -9.77 -9.50
N SER A 241 -17.76 -9.67 -10.45
CA SER A 241 -17.20 -8.43 -10.96
C SER A 241 -17.87 -7.99 -12.26
N ALA A 242 -17.62 -6.76 -12.71
CA ALA A 242 -18.30 -6.16 -13.88
C ALA A 242 -17.50 -6.22 -15.19
N GLY A 243 -16.52 -7.12 -15.30
CA GLY A 243 -15.73 -7.31 -16.51
C GLY A 243 -16.58 -7.88 -17.67
N PRO A 244 -16.24 -7.56 -18.94
CA PRO A 244 -17.03 -7.94 -20.10
C PRO A 244 -17.34 -9.44 -20.21
N SER A 245 -16.44 -10.31 -19.74
CA SER A 245 -16.62 -11.76 -19.77
C SER A 245 -17.83 -12.27 -18.98
N LEU A 246 -18.36 -11.49 -18.03
CA LEU A 246 -19.54 -11.86 -17.24
C LEU A 246 -20.73 -12.25 -18.12
N GLU A 247 -20.85 -11.67 -19.33
CA GLU A 247 -21.92 -12.02 -20.27
C GLU A 247 -21.94 -13.52 -20.65
N LYS A 248 -20.79 -14.19 -20.59
CA LYS A 248 -20.65 -15.61 -20.96
C LYS A 248 -21.33 -16.55 -19.97
N ASN A 249 -21.33 -16.18 -18.69
CA ASN A 249 -21.62 -17.09 -17.59
C ASN A 249 -22.63 -16.56 -16.57
N ILE A 250 -23.05 -15.29 -16.65
CA ILE A 250 -24.02 -14.68 -15.72
C ILE A 250 -25.28 -15.51 -15.51
N ARG A 251 -25.86 -16.08 -16.57
CA ARG A 251 -27.08 -16.90 -16.50
C ARG A 251 -26.94 -18.13 -15.61
N TYR A 252 -25.72 -18.65 -15.43
CA TYR A 252 -25.45 -19.83 -14.63
C TYR A 252 -25.43 -19.52 -13.12
N LEU A 253 -25.32 -18.25 -12.72
CA LEU A 253 -25.36 -17.85 -11.31
C LEU A 253 -26.68 -18.26 -10.62
N HIS A 254 -27.77 -18.36 -11.39
CA HIS A 254 -29.05 -18.90 -10.90
C HIS A 254 -28.92 -20.30 -10.30
N TRP A 255 -27.99 -21.12 -10.78
CA TRP A 255 -27.76 -22.47 -10.26
C TRP A 255 -27.11 -22.48 -8.87
N ALA A 256 -26.37 -21.42 -8.55
CA ALA A 256 -25.60 -21.28 -7.32
C ALA A 256 -26.40 -20.65 -6.18
N LYS A 257 -27.60 -20.12 -6.45
CA LYS A 257 -28.49 -19.56 -5.44
C LYS A 257 -28.69 -20.53 -4.27
N ASN A 258 -28.49 -20.02 -3.05
CA ASN A 258 -28.55 -20.77 -1.78
C ASN A 258 -27.52 -21.91 -1.64
N LYS A 259 -26.65 -22.17 -2.63
CA LYS A 259 -25.61 -23.22 -2.59
C LYS A 259 -24.19 -22.66 -2.48
N ALA A 260 -24.03 -21.40 -2.87
CA ALA A 260 -22.81 -20.62 -2.72
C ALA A 260 -23.19 -19.20 -2.32
N ILE A 261 -22.26 -18.51 -1.67
CA ILE A 261 -22.40 -17.12 -1.28
C ILE A 261 -22.04 -16.25 -2.47
N ILE A 262 -22.96 -15.43 -2.96
CA ILE A 262 -22.75 -14.55 -4.10
C ILE A 262 -22.50 -13.13 -3.59
N ILE A 263 -21.30 -12.62 -3.81
CA ILE A 263 -20.89 -11.25 -3.49
C ILE A 263 -20.82 -10.46 -4.78
N ALA A 264 -21.65 -9.42 -4.92
CA ALA A 264 -21.60 -8.50 -6.04
C ALA A 264 -20.78 -7.26 -5.70
N VAL A 265 -19.90 -6.85 -6.60
CA VAL A 265 -19.34 -5.48 -6.55
C VAL A 265 -20.35 -4.49 -7.14
N GLY A 266 -20.40 -3.25 -6.65
CA GLY A 266 -21.41 -2.26 -7.06
C GLY A 266 -21.61 -2.12 -8.58
N THR A 267 -20.52 -2.10 -9.35
CA THR A 267 -20.57 -1.97 -10.83
C THR A 267 -21.34 -3.10 -11.53
N SER A 268 -21.46 -4.28 -10.91
CA SER A 268 -22.17 -5.45 -11.47
C SER A 268 -23.68 -5.45 -11.17
N MET A 269 -24.13 -4.64 -10.21
CA MET A 269 -25.48 -4.72 -9.64
C MET A 269 -26.59 -4.52 -10.67
N LYS A 270 -26.51 -3.49 -11.51
CA LYS A 270 -27.55 -3.22 -12.53
C LYS A 270 -27.73 -4.40 -13.48
N LYS A 271 -26.63 -5.04 -13.88
CA LYS A 271 -26.65 -6.21 -14.77
C LYS A 271 -27.25 -7.43 -14.05
N LEU A 272 -26.86 -7.70 -12.80
CA LEU A 272 -27.44 -8.79 -12.01
C LEU A 272 -28.96 -8.63 -11.81
N ILE A 273 -29.41 -7.45 -11.38
CA ILE A 273 -30.84 -7.16 -11.19
C ILE A 273 -31.62 -7.31 -12.50
N LYS A 274 -31.07 -6.85 -13.64
CA LYS A 274 -31.68 -7.01 -14.96
C LYS A 274 -31.84 -8.48 -15.37
N GLU A 275 -30.91 -9.34 -14.98
CA GLU A 275 -30.97 -10.79 -15.22
C GLU A 275 -31.74 -11.56 -14.11
N ASN A 276 -32.41 -10.84 -13.21
CA ASN A 276 -33.14 -11.37 -12.05
C ASN A 276 -32.27 -12.18 -11.07
N ILE A 277 -30.96 -11.89 -11.00
CA ILE A 277 -30.03 -12.53 -10.08
C ILE A 277 -29.89 -11.64 -8.85
N LYS A 278 -30.28 -12.17 -7.69
CA LYS A 278 -30.12 -11.51 -6.40
C LYS A 278 -28.85 -12.04 -5.72
N PRO A 279 -27.79 -11.24 -5.56
CA PRO A 279 -26.63 -11.63 -4.76
C PRO A 279 -26.99 -11.67 -3.27
N ASP A 280 -26.17 -12.35 -2.49
CA ASP A 280 -26.31 -12.44 -1.03
C ASP A 280 -25.71 -11.25 -0.31
N PHE A 281 -24.66 -10.65 -0.88
CA PHE A 281 -24.06 -9.41 -0.42
C PHE A 281 -23.77 -8.49 -1.60
N VAL A 282 -23.87 -7.19 -1.37
CA VAL A 282 -23.34 -6.17 -2.27
C VAL A 282 -22.31 -5.32 -1.54
N MET A 283 -21.20 -5.02 -2.20
CA MET A 283 -20.12 -4.21 -1.63
C MET A 283 -20.01 -2.83 -2.31
N ALA A 284 -19.92 -1.78 -1.49
CA ALA A 284 -19.74 -0.39 -1.93
C ALA A 284 -18.70 0.34 -1.07
N LEU A 285 -17.74 1.00 -1.70
CA LEU A 285 -16.64 1.66 -0.98
C LEU A 285 -16.14 2.96 -1.62
N ASP A 286 -16.48 3.26 -2.87
CA ASP A 286 -16.03 4.48 -3.52
C ASP A 286 -16.87 5.69 -3.10
N GLY A 287 -16.21 6.81 -2.78
CA GLY A 287 -16.89 8.01 -2.30
C GLY A 287 -17.47 8.96 -3.36
N GLY A 288 -17.11 8.78 -4.63
CA GLY A 288 -17.52 9.69 -5.71
C GLY A 288 -18.93 9.43 -6.25
N GLU A 289 -19.49 10.43 -6.95
CA GLU A 289 -20.78 10.30 -7.67
C GLU A 289 -20.84 9.06 -8.57
N PRO A 290 -19.74 8.65 -9.25
CA PRO A 290 -19.70 7.39 -9.95
C PRO A 290 -20.21 6.16 -9.22
N ASN A 291 -19.90 6.06 -7.92
CA ASN A 291 -20.34 4.92 -7.14
C ASN A 291 -21.84 4.93 -6.94
N TRP A 292 -22.41 6.12 -6.68
CA TRP A 292 -23.85 6.28 -6.51
C TRP A 292 -24.63 5.90 -7.77
N GLU A 293 -24.10 6.21 -8.95
CA GLU A 293 -24.69 5.81 -10.23
C GLU A 293 -24.87 4.30 -10.40
N HIS A 294 -24.11 3.45 -9.70
CA HIS A 294 -24.33 1.99 -9.71
C HIS A 294 -25.62 1.56 -9.04
N PHE A 295 -26.09 2.35 -8.08
CA PHE A 295 -27.23 2.01 -7.22
C PHE A 295 -28.49 2.81 -7.56
N LYS A 296 -28.39 3.85 -8.39
CA LYS A 296 -29.55 4.61 -8.88
C LYS A 296 -30.48 3.72 -9.71
N ASN A 297 -31.79 3.91 -9.50
CA ASN A 297 -32.88 3.30 -10.27
C ASN A 297 -32.91 1.76 -10.24
N ILE A 298 -32.32 1.15 -9.22
CA ILE A 298 -32.47 -0.29 -8.94
C ILE A 298 -32.97 -0.49 -7.51
N ASN A 299 -33.79 -1.51 -7.29
CA ASN A 299 -34.19 -1.92 -5.95
C ASN A 299 -33.26 -3.04 -5.47
N TYR A 300 -32.56 -2.79 -4.37
CA TYR A 300 -31.64 -3.73 -3.73
C TYR A 300 -31.76 -3.68 -2.19
N SER A 301 -32.86 -3.15 -1.67
CA SER A 301 -33.07 -2.97 -0.23
C SER A 301 -33.13 -4.28 0.55
N ASP A 302 -33.36 -5.40 -0.14
CA ASP A 302 -33.40 -6.75 0.42
C ASP A 302 -32.05 -7.48 0.32
N ILE A 303 -31.00 -6.81 -0.17
CA ILE A 303 -29.62 -7.30 -0.26
C ILE A 303 -28.78 -6.62 0.82
N PRO A 304 -28.16 -7.37 1.74
CA PRO A 304 -27.19 -6.82 2.70
C PRO A 304 -26.07 -6.02 2.02
N LEU A 305 -25.88 -4.78 2.47
CA LEU A 305 -24.84 -3.87 1.97
C LEU A 305 -23.62 -3.92 2.89
N ILE A 306 -22.47 -4.30 2.34
CA ILE A 306 -21.17 -4.18 2.98
C ILE A 306 -20.53 -2.88 2.54
N PHE A 307 -20.14 -2.02 3.47
CA PHE A 307 -19.59 -0.71 3.15
C PHE A 307 -18.42 -0.28 4.02
N GLU A 308 -17.63 0.63 3.45
CA GLU A 308 -16.58 1.40 4.11
C GLU A 308 -17.12 2.83 4.37
N PRO A 309 -16.83 3.48 5.51
CA PRO A 309 -17.29 4.83 5.82
C PRO A 309 -17.17 5.89 4.72
N MET A 310 -16.17 5.84 3.84
CA MET A 310 -15.92 6.83 2.80
C MET A 310 -16.86 6.74 1.60
N VAL A 311 -17.67 5.68 1.53
CA VAL A 311 -18.65 5.43 0.45
C VAL A 311 -19.55 6.64 0.22
N HIS A 312 -20.03 6.82 -1.02
CA HIS A 312 -20.89 7.95 -1.33
C HIS A 312 -22.14 7.98 -0.42
N PRO A 313 -22.44 9.08 0.31
CA PRO A 313 -23.47 9.10 1.36
C PRO A 313 -24.87 8.72 0.90
N ASN A 314 -25.21 9.02 -0.36
CA ASN A 314 -26.51 8.63 -0.91
C ASN A 314 -26.72 7.10 -0.92
N ILE A 315 -25.66 6.29 -1.04
CA ILE A 315 -25.80 4.83 -1.01
C ILE A 315 -26.36 4.39 0.34
N LEU A 316 -25.80 4.89 1.45
CA LEU A 316 -26.29 4.55 2.79
C LEU A 316 -27.65 5.18 3.10
N LYS A 317 -27.89 6.39 2.58
CA LYS A 317 -29.14 7.11 2.76
C LYS A 317 -30.32 6.40 2.10
N TYR A 318 -30.15 5.89 0.87
CA TYR A 318 -31.23 5.27 0.09
C TYR A 318 -31.31 3.75 0.26
N HIS A 319 -30.25 3.09 0.74
CA HIS A 319 -30.33 1.69 1.10
C HIS A 319 -31.09 1.52 2.43
N THR A 320 -32.27 0.93 2.40
CA THR A 320 -33.09 0.69 3.60
C THR A 320 -32.86 -0.69 4.23
N GLY A 321 -32.06 -1.54 3.60
CA GLY A 321 -31.75 -2.89 4.09
C GLY A 321 -30.69 -2.95 5.18
N LYS A 322 -30.34 -4.20 5.53
CA LYS A 322 -29.22 -4.57 6.40
C LYS A 322 -27.92 -3.92 5.91
N LYS A 323 -27.18 -3.32 6.83
CA LYS A 323 -25.89 -2.65 6.59
C LYS A 323 -24.82 -3.25 7.48
N ILE A 324 -23.70 -3.60 6.87
CA ILE A 324 -22.55 -4.24 7.50
C ILE A 324 -21.35 -3.36 7.21
N VAL A 325 -20.65 -2.97 8.27
CA VAL A 325 -19.54 -2.03 8.14
C VAL A 325 -18.21 -2.70 8.41
N PHE A 326 -17.21 -2.36 7.62
CA PHE A 326 -15.82 -2.69 7.88
C PHE A 326 -14.97 -1.43 7.91
N VAL A 327 -13.80 -1.54 8.52
CA VAL A 327 -12.82 -0.46 8.62
C VAL A 327 -11.60 -0.80 7.78
N SER A 328 -11.01 0.23 7.18
CA SER A 328 -9.82 0.14 6.35
C SER A 328 -8.72 1.06 6.89
N GLN A 329 -7.84 1.57 6.02
CA GLN A 329 -6.84 2.59 6.38
C GLN A 329 -7.44 4.00 6.55
N ASN A 330 -8.75 4.16 6.39
CA ASN A 330 -9.45 5.42 6.60
C ASN A 330 -9.37 5.89 8.07
N ILE A 331 -8.87 7.11 8.28
CA ILE A 331 -8.62 7.63 9.63
C ILE A 331 -9.91 7.87 10.43
N VAL A 332 -11.00 8.25 9.78
CA VAL A 332 -12.30 8.46 10.43
C VAL A 332 -12.94 7.10 10.77
N GLY A 333 -12.77 6.10 9.90
CA GLY A 333 -13.14 4.72 10.19
C GLY A 333 -12.38 4.16 11.40
N ALA A 334 -11.07 4.42 11.49
CA ALA A 334 -10.25 4.03 12.63
C ALA A 334 -10.66 4.73 13.93
N TRP A 335 -11.02 6.03 13.87
CA TRP A 335 -11.62 6.73 15.01
C TRP A 335 -12.96 6.08 15.42
N GLY A 336 -13.81 5.74 14.46
CA GLY A 336 -15.03 4.96 14.70
C GLY A 336 -14.71 3.63 15.40
N GLU A 337 -13.76 2.85 14.90
CA GLU A 337 -13.39 1.60 15.54
C GLU A 337 -12.85 1.78 16.97
N HIS A 338 -12.11 2.86 17.24
CA HIS A 338 -11.70 3.18 18.61
C HIS A 338 -12.89 3.40 19.54
N VAL A 339 -13.96 4.05 19.06
CA VAL A 339 -15.17 4.34 19.83
C VAL A 339 -16.04 3.09 20.06
N PHE A 340 -16.18 2.22 19.05
CA PHE A 340 -17.10 1.07 19.11
C PHE A 340 -16.42 -0.28 19.41
N SER A 341 -15.14 -0.44 19.04
CA SER A 341 -14.27 -1.60 19.30
C SER A 341 -14.85 -2.96 18.87
N GLU A 342 -15.63 -2.97 17.78
CA GLU A 342 -16.36 -4.18 17.38
C GLU A 342 -16.57 -4.30 15.86
N LYS A 343 -16.20 -3.32 15.03
CA LYS A 343 -16.56 -3.32 13.61
C LYS A 343 -15.69 -4.27 12.81
N GLY A 344 -14.37 -4.24 13.00
CA GLY A 344 -13.44 -5.13 12.29
C GLY A 344 -12.92 -4.56 10.97
N PHE A 345 -11.90 -5.23 10.43
CA PHE A 345 -11.08 -4.72 9.33
C PHE A 345 -11.11 -5.65 8.11
N LEU A 346 -11.09 -5.05 6.93
CA LEU A 346 -10.78 -5.73 5.66
C LEU A 346 -9.65 -5.00 4.94
N LYS A 347 -8.89 -5.74 4.14
CA LYS A 347 -7.88 -5.21 3.24
C LYS A 347 -8.53 -4.50 2.04
N MET A 348 -7.85 -3.49 1.52
CA MET A 348 -8.22 -2.79 0.30
C MET A 348 -7.06 -2.81 -0.70
N GLY A 349 -7.38 -2.80 -2.00
CA GLY A 349 -6.38 -2.93 -3.06
C GLY A 349 -6.69 -2.12 -4.33
N GLY A 350 -7.32 -0.94 -4.20
CA GLY A 350 -7.64 -0.06 -5.34
C GLY A 350 -8.82 -0.51 -6.20
N SER A 351 -9.37 -1.71 -5.99
CA SER A 351 -10.61 -2.19 -6.62
C SER A 351 -11.54 -2.82 -5.59
N VAL A 352 -12.86 -2.63 -5.76
CA VAL A 352 -13.89 -3.25 -4.91
C VAL A 352 -13.78 -4.77 -4.89
N ALA A 353 -13.38 -5.38 -6.01
CA ALA A 353 -13.26 -6.82 -6.14
C ALA A 353 -12.17 -7.42 -5.24
N LEU A 354 -11.11 -6.65 -4.96
CA LEU A 354 -10.04 -7.08 -4.04
C LEU A 354 -10.53 -7.13 -2.60
N THR A 355 -11.33 -6.14 -2.19
CA THR A 355 -11.97 -6.15 -0.87
C THR A 355 -13.05 -7.23 -0.77
N ALA A 356 -13.77 -7.52 -1.86
CA ALA A 356 -14.70 -8.65 -1.92
C ALA A 356 -13.97 -10.00 -1.79
N TYR A 357 -12.77 -10.12 -2.36
CA TYR A 357 -11.90 -11.29 -2.17
C TYR A 357 -11.43 -11.41 -0.72
N ASP A 358 -10.93 -10.34 -0.12
CA ASP A 358 -10.51 -10.36 1.29
C ASP A 358 -11.69 -10.70 2.20
N PHE A 359 -12.90 -10.17 1.93
CA PHE A 359 -14.12 -10.56 2.63
C PHE A 359 -14.46 -12.04 2.46
N ALA A 360 -14.34 -12.60 1.25
CA ALA A 360 -14.59 -14.03 1.01
C ALA A 360 -13.64 -14.92 1.82
N VAL A 361 -12.36 -14.54 1.92
CA VAL A 361 -11.39 -15.20 2.80
C VAL A 361 -11.76 -15.01 4.27
N TYR A 362 -12.15 -13.79 4.65
CA TYR A 362 -12.47 -13.39 6.03
C TYR A 362 -13.63 -14.18 6.63
N ILE A 363 -14.64 -14.50 5.83
CA ILE A 363 -15.78 -15.33 6.26
C ILE A 363 -15.49 -16.84 6.24
N GLY A 364 -14.26 -17.24 5.89
CA GLY A 364 -13.82 -18.63 5.81
C GLY A 364 -14.17 -19.33 4.49
N GLY A 365 -14.53 -18.58 3.45
CA GLY A 365 -14.97 -19.13 2.18
C GLY A 365 -13.90 -19.98 1.49
N ASN A 366 -14.29 -21.17 1.02
CA ASN A 366 -13.45 -22.07 0.25
C ASN A 366 -14.33 -23.05 -0.56
N PRO A 367 -14.20 -23.15 -1.90
CA PRO A 367 -13.36 -22.31 -2.75
C PRO A 367 -13.88 -20.88 -2.90
N ILE A 368 -12.99 -19.97 -3.28
CA ILE A 368 -13.32 -18.62 -3.75
C ILE A 368 -13.32 -18.62 -5.27
N ILE A 369 -14.39 -18.17 -5.90
CA ILE A 369 -14.65 -18.27 -7.33
C ILE A 369 -14.82 -16.86 -7.90
N LEU A 370 -13.97 -16.50 -8.86
CA LEU A 370 -14.01 -15.20 -9.55
C LEU A 370 -14.83 -15.33 -10.84
N ILE A 371 -15.74 -14.39 -11.08
CA ILE A 371 -16.50 -14.30 -12.33
C ILE A 371 -16.58 -12.84 -12.79
N GLY A 372 -16.38 -12.59 -14.09
CA GLY A 372 -16.31 -11.22 -14.61
C GLY A 372 -15.10 -10.42 -14.11
N GLN A 373 -14.02 -11.07 -13.70
CA GLN A 373 -12.81 -10.43 -13.16
C GLN A 373 -11.77 -10.18 -14.27
N ASP A 374 -12.16 -9.48 -15.34
CA ASP A 374 -11.37 -9.45 -16.58
C ASP A 374 -10.00 -8.78 -16.44
N LEU A 375 -9.89 -7.65 -15.73
CA LEU A 375 -8.64 -6.87 -15.61
C LEU A 375 -7.94 -6.59 -16.95
N ALA A 376 -8.74 -6.49 -18.01
CA ALA A 376 -8.33 -6.29 -19.38
C ALA A 376 -9.53 -5.82 -20.21
N PHE A 377 -9.26 -5.30 -21.40
CA PHE A 377 -10.29 -4.84 -22.33
C PHE A 377 -10.82 -6.01 -23.19
N THR A 378 -11.46 -7.00 -22.55
CA THR A 378 -12.04 -8.16 -23.26
C THR A 378 -13.03 -7.70 -24.33
N GLY A 379 -12.77 -8.09 -25.59
CA GLY A 379 -13.58 -7.64 -26.73
C GLY A 379 -13.49 -6.13 -27.03
N GLY A 380 -12.50 -5.43 -26.49
CA GLY A 380 -12.34 -3.98 -26.61
C GLY A 380 -13.21 -3.17 -25.65
N LYS A 381 -13.83 -3.81 -24.63
CA LYS A 381 -14.71 -3.15 -23.68
C LYS A 381 -14.09 -3.04 -22.29
N THR A 382 -14.42 -1.97 -21.56
CA THR A 382 -13.98 -1.78 -20.17
C THR A 382 -14.82 -2.59 -19.17
N HIS A 383 -16.13 -2.71 -19.41
CA HIS A 383 -17.08 -3.37 -18.52
C HIS A 383 -18.16 -4.13 -19.33
N VAL A 384 -18.89 -5.01 -18.65
CA VAL A 384 -20.03 -5.78 -19.21
C VAL A 384 -21.13 -4.85 -19.72
N SER A 385 -21.85 -5.30 -20.75
CA SER A 385 -22.87 -4.47 -21.37
C SER A 385 -24.05 -4.20 -20.42
N GLY A 386 -24.49 -2.94 -20.40
CA GLY A 386 -25.53 -2.47 -19.48
C GLY A 386 -25.05 -2.20 -18.04
N SER A 387 -23.74 -2.26 -17.78
CA SER A 387 -23.14 -1.68 -16.57
C SER A 387 -23.00 -0.15 -16.70
N THR A 388 -22.91 0.54 -15.57
CA THR A 388 -22.82 2.03 -15.53
C THR A 388 -21.61 2.59 -16.31
N TYR A 389 -20.52 1.83 -16.46
CA TYR A 389 -19.26 2.29 -17.07
C TYR A 389 -18.83 1.54 -18.33
N GLU A 390 -19.79 0.96 -19.07
CA GLU A 390 -19.48 0.41 -20.39
C GLU A 390 -18.84 1.48 -21.29
N LYS A 391 -17.60 1.22 -21.72
CA LYS A 391 -16.88 2.02 -22.72
C LYS A 391 -16.21 1.08 -23.74
N ASP A 392 -16.10 1.54 -24.97
CA ASP A 392 -15.38 0.85 -26.04
C ASP A 392 -14.05 1.56 -26.32
N VAL A 393 -12.94 0.97 -25.88
CA VAL A 393 -11.61 1.58 -25.98
C VAL A 393 -11.09 1.65 -27.42
N ARG A 394 -11.77 1.02 -28.39
CA ARG A 394 -11.46 1.14 -29.82
C ARG A 394 -11.92 2.47 -30.42
N THR A 395 -12.78 3.19 -29.71
CA THR A 395 -13.39 4.45 -30.15
C THR A 395 -12.85 5.70 -29.44
N GLU A 396 -12.02 5.53 -28.41
CA GLU A 396 -11.41 6.64 -27.65
C GLU A 396 -9.98 6.96 -28.16
N ASN A 397 -9.53 8.22 -27.98
CA ASN A 397 -8.20 8.69 -28.37
C ASN A 397 -7.11 7.89 -27.60
N LYS A 398 -6.15 7.34 -28.34
CA LYS A 398 -5.07 6.47 -27.82
C LYS A 398 -4.08 7.19 -26.87
N GLU A 399 -4.11 8.51 -26.79
CA GLU A 399 -3.12 9.31 -26.05
C GLU A 399 -3.35 9.34 -24.53
N ASP A 400 -4.59 9.12 -24.05
CA ASP A 400 -4.94 9.21 -22.61
C ASP A 400 -4.84 7.90 -21.84
N ILE A 401 -4.59 6.77 -22.52
CA ILE A 401 -4.54 5.45 -21.89
C ILE A 401 -3.18 4.83 -22.18
N HIS A 402 -2.36 4.64 -21.15
CA HIS A 402 -1.14 3.84 -21.24
C HIS A 402 -1.49 2.35 -21.41
N GLN A 403 -1.95 2.00 -22.61
CA GLN A 403 -2.36 0.67 -23.00
C GLN A 403 -1.14 -0.24 -23.14
N MET A 404 -1.29 -1.49 -22.76
CA MET A 404 -0.25 -2.51 -22.91
C MET A 404 -0.89 -3.88 -23.16
N TYR A 405 -0.11 -4.81 -23.72
CA TYR A 405 -0.55 -6.18 -23.90
C TYR A 405 -0.03 -7.06 -22.76
N ILE A 406 -0.93 -7.82 -22.16
CA ILE A 406 -0.64 -8.85 -21.15
C ILE A 406 -1.16 -10.21 -21.62
N ASN A 407 -0.87 -11.28 -20.89
CA ASN A 407 -1.39 -12.60 -21.23
C ASN A 407 -2.82 -12.75 -20.71
N ASP A 408 -3.71 -13.30 -21.55
CA ASP A 408 -5.04 -13.71 -21.16
C ASP A 408 -5.06 -15.13 -20.56
N ILE A 409 -6.21 -15.57 -20.07
CA ILE A 409 -6.39 -16.90 -19.47
C ILE A 409 -6.11 -18.09 -20.42
N TYR A 410 -6.06 -17.87 -21.74
CA TYR A 410 -5.77 -18.89 -22.75
C TYR A 410 -4.29 -18.86 -23.22
N GLY A 411 -3.52 -17.87 -22.77
CA GLY A 411 -2.12 -17.68 -23.12
C GLY A 411 -1.88 -16.69 -24.27
N ASP A 412 -2.94 -16.13 -24.84
CA ASP A 412 -2.88 -15.13 -25.91
C ASP A 412 -2.64 -13.72 -25.35
N LYS A 413 -2.35 -12.76 -26.22
CA LYS A 413 -2.17 -11.35 -25.83
C LYS A 413 -3.50 -10.61 -25.79
N ILE A 414 -3.78 -9.94 -24.67
CA ILE A 414 -4.94 -9.09 -24.47
C ILE A 414 -4.54 -7.67 -24.06
N LEU A 415 -5.28 -6.68 -24.54
CA LEU A 415 -5.06 -5.28 -24.20
C LEU A 415 -5.53 -4.98 -22.78
N SER A 416 -4.72 -4.28 -22.01
CA SER A 416 -5.02 -3.80 -20.65
C SER A 416 -4.38 -2.42 -20.43
N ASP A 417 -4.50 -1.87 -19.22
CA ASP A 417 -3.87 -0.60 -18.83
C ASP A 417 -3.10 -0.73 -17.51
N ARG A 418 -2.42 0.34 -17.10
CA ARG A 418 -1.65 0.37 -15.85
C ARG A 418 -2.51 0.14 -14.60
N LYS A 419 -3.78 0.60 -14.60
CA LYS A 419 -4.68 0.47 -13.45
C LYS A 419 -5.09 -0.99 -13.25
N PHE A 420 -5.53 -1.65 -14.32
CA PHE A 420 -5.88 -3.06 -14.30
C PHE A 420 -4.67 -3.95 -14.01
N LEU A 421 -3.48 -3.61 -14.52
CA LEU A 421 -2.26 -4.31 -14.14
C LEU A 421 -1.98 -4.18 -12.63
N ALA A 422 -2.13 -2.99 -12.04
CA ALA A 422 -1.97 -2.80 -10.60
C ALA A 422 -2.96 -3.66 -9.81
N PHE A 423 -4.24 -3.69 -10.21
CA PHE A 423 -5.25 -4.55 -9.58
C PHE A 423 -4.91 -6.04 -9.70
N LYS A 424 -4.42 -6.47 -10.86
CA LYS A 424 -3.95 -7.85 -11.08
C LYS A 424 -2.82 -8.21 -10.13
N ILE A 425 -1.81 -7.35 -10.01
CA ILE A 425 -0.67 -7.56 -9.10
C ILE A 425 -1.15 -7.65 -7.64
N TYR A 426 -2.08 -6.78 -7.21
CA TYR A 426 -2.65 -6.86 -5.87
C TYR A 426 -3.43 -8.15 -5.63
N PHE A 427 -4.19 -8.63 -6.61
CA PHE A 427 -4.89 -9.93 -6.51
C PHE A 427 -3.89 -11.06 -6.31
N GLU A 428 -2.86 -11.12 -7.16
CA GLU A 428 -1.81 -12.14 -7.08
C GLU A 428 -1.08 -12.11 -5.74
N LYS A 429 -0.80 -10.91 -5.23
CA LYS A 429 -0.21 -10.72 -3.90
C LYS A 429 -1.11 -11.26 -2.79
N PHE A 430 -2.40 -10.86 -2.77
CA PHE A 430 -3.35 -11.29 -1.74
C PHE A 430 -3.53 -12.81 -1.78
N ILE A 431 -3.74 -13.38 -2.97
CA ILE A 431 -3.91 -14.83 -3.15
C ILE A 431 -2.65 -15.59 -2.71
N SER A 432 -1.46 -15.11 -3.08
CA SER A 432 -0.19 -15.73 -2.68
C SER A 432 0.01 -15.72 -1.16
N GLU A 433 -0.26 -14.59 -0.51
CA GLU A 433 -0.16 -14.44 0.95
C GLU A 433 -1.17 -15.33 1.67
N ASP A 434 -2.42 -15.36 1.21
CA ASP A 434 -3.47 -16.16 1.84
C ASP A 434 -3.26 -17.66 1.63
N LYS A 435 -2.77 -18.10 0.46
CA LYS A 435 -2.41 -19.52 0.24
C LYS A 435 -1.25 -19.99 1.12
N LYS A 436 -0.31 -19.12 1.48
CA LYS A 436 0.74 -19.44 2.47
C LYS A 436 0.15 -19.63 3.87
N ARG A 437 -0.86 -18.84 4.23
CA ARG A 437 -1.54 -18.88 5.52
C ARG A 437 -2.59 -19.99 5.63
N ILE A 438 -3.23 -20.33 4.51
CA ILE A 438 -4.34 -21.28 4.39
C ILE A 438 -3.96 -22.28 3.27
N PRO A 439 -3.22 -23.36 3.59
CA PRO A 439 -2.62 -24.25 2.59
C PRO A 439 -3.62 -24.90 1.61
N ASN A 440 -4.88 -25.07 2.04
CA ASN A 440 -5.98 -25.68 1.29
C ASN A 440 -6.93 -24.66 0.64
N LEU A 441 -6.57 -23.36 0.64
CA LEU A 441 -7.36 -22.33 -0.03
C LEU A 441 -7.34 -22.54 -1.54
N LYS A 442 -8.52 -22.76 -2.12
CA LYS A 442 -8.72 -22.86 -3.56
C LYS A 442 -9.33 -21.56 -4.08
N VAL A 443 -8.62 -20.93 -5.02
CA VAL A 443 -9.07 -19.74 -5.73
C VAL A 443 -9.20 -20.10 -7.20
N ILE A 444 -10.42 -19.99 -7.73
CA ILE A 444 -10.78 -20.42 -9.08
C ILE A 444 -11.09 -19.18 -9.90
N ASP A 445 -10.40 -19.00 -11.01
CA ASP A 445 -10.76 -18.03 -12.03
C ASP A 445 -11.77 -18.67 -12.99
N ALA A 446 -13.04 -18.36 -12.77
CA ALA A 446 -14.18 -18.80 -13.58
C ALA A 446 -14.68 -17.71 -14.54
N THR A 447 -13.84 -16.70 -14.82
CA THR A 447 -14.16 -15.53 -15.62
C THR A 447 -14.43 -15.90 -17.09
N GLU A 448 -13.78 -16.94 -17.62
CA GLU A 448 -13.89 -17.36 -19.03
C GLU A 448 -13.45 -16.28 -20.04
N GLY A 449 -12.64 -15.33 -19.59
CA GLY A 449 -11.95 -14.30 -20.38
C GLY A 449 -11.04 -13.46 -19.49
N GLY A 450 -10.48 -12.38 -20.04
CA GLY A 450 -9.64 -11.46 -19.27
C GLY A 450 -8.20 -11.91 -19.09
N ALA A 451 -7.47 -11.11 -18.31
CA ALA A 451 -6.07 -11.33 -17.94
C ALA A 451 -5.90 -12.60 -17.11
N LYS A 452 -4.83 -13.34 -17.36
CA LYS A 452 -4.44 -14.47 -16.50
C LYS A 452 -4.02 -13.96 -15.13
N ILE A 453 -4.74 -14.36 -14.07
CA ILE A 453 -4.38 -14.07 -12.68
C ILE A 453 -3.57 -15.25 -12.13
N GLU A 454 -2.30 -15.04 -11.79
CA GLU A 454 -1.46 -16.07 -11.19
C GLU A 454 -2.00 -16.54 -9.83
N TYR A 455 -1.63 -17.76 -9.45
CA TYR A 455 -2.11 -18.46 -8.25
C TYR A 455 -3.59 -18.82 -8.26
N THR A 456 -4.28 -18.75 -9.40
CA THR A 456 -5.67 -19.23 -9.57
C THR A 456 -5.73 -20.51 -10.41
N ASP A 457 -6.77 -21.31 -10.20
CA ASP A 457 -7.14 -22.41 -11.09
C ASP A 457 -8.11 -21.90 -12.16
N ILE A 458 -7.75 -21.97 -13.45
CA ILE A 458 -8.60 -21.48 -14.55
C ILE A 458 -9.59 -22.58 -14.96
N LEU A 459 -10.89 -22.34 -14.79
CA LEU A 459 -11.96 -23.30 -15.10
C LEU A 459 -13.18 -22.57 -15.69
N SER A 460 -14.04 -23.24 -16.46
CA SER A 460 -15.34 -22.65 -16.82
C SER A 460 -16.26 -22.61 -15.60
N PHE A 461 -17.14 -21.61 -15.49
CA PHE A 461 -18.06 -21.52 -14.35
C PHE A 461 -18.97 -22.76 -14.26
N LYS A 462 -19.38 -23.29 -15.41
CA LYS A 462 -20.16 -24.55 -15.48
C LYS A 462 -19.40 -25.72 -14.87
N TYR A 463 -18.12 -25.91 -15.20
CA TYR A 463 -17.32 -26.99 -14.63
C TYR A 463 -17.08 -26.78 -13.14
N THR A 464 -16.80 -25.53 -12.74
CA THR A 464 -16.62 -25.14 -11.34
C THR A 464 -17.86 -25.46 -10.51
N TYR A 465 -19.06 -25.14 -11.01
CA TYR A 465 -20.32 -25.45 -10.35
C TYR A 465 -20.44 -26.94 -10.05
N PHE A 466 -20.31 -27.80 -11.06
CA PHE A 466 -20.47 -29.24 -10.87
C PHE A 466 -19.36 -29.89 -10.05
N SER A 467 -18.17 -29.29 -10.01
CA SER A 467 -17.02 -29.85 -9.29
C SER A 467 -16.93 -29.42 -7.84
N TYR A 468 -17.37 -28.21 -7.51
CA TYR A 468 -17.09 -27.58 -6.20
C TYR A 468 -18.30 -26.99 -5.49
N ILE A 469 -19.43 -26.76 -6.17
CA ILE A 469 -20.63 -26.24 -5.53
C ILE A 469 -21.54 -27.41 -5.17
N HIS A 470 -21.50 -27.81 -3.91
CA HIS A 470 -22.29 -28.92 -3.37
C HIS A 470 -23.74 -28.51 -3.07
N ASN A 471 -24.59 -29.49 -2.75
CA ASN A 471 -26.02 -29.26 -2.49
C ASN A 471 -26.34 -28.76 -1.06
N GLU A 472 -25.34 -28.41 -0.27
CA GLU A 472 -25.56 -27.85 1.06
C GLU A 472 -26.11 -26.42 0.94
N THR A 473 -27.21 -26.15 1.63
CA THR A 473 -27.83 -24.83 1.64
C THR A 473 -27.11 -23.89 2.60
N VAL A 474 -26.93 -22.63 2.20
CA VAL A 474 -26.44 -21.54 3.06
C VAL A 474 -27.59 -20.55 3.29
N ASP A 475 -28.06 -20.43 4.53
CA ASP A 475 -29.15 -19.51 4.89
C ASP A 475 -28.62 -18.22 5.52
N ILE A 476 -28.11 -17.36 4.65
CA ILE A 476 -27.50 -16.08 5.02
C ILE A 476 -28.54 -15.13 5.63
N GLN A 477 -29.80 -15.21 5.22
CA GLN A 477 -30.82 -14.29 5.72
C GLN A 477 -31.14 -14.59 7.18
N SER A 478 -31.37 -15.86 7.53
CA SER A 478 -31.57 -16.28 8.92
C SER A 478 -30.37 -15.93 9.78
N ASP A 479 -29.16 -16.23 9.30
CA ASP A 479 -27.92 -15.92 10.01
C ASP A 479 -27.76 -14.44 10.32
N LEU A 480 -28.14 -13.57 9.38
CA LEU A 480 -28.08 -12.13 9.57
C LEU A 480 -29.23 -11.63 10.44
N ASP A 481 -30.44 -12.18 10.32
CA ASP A 481 -31.56 -11.79 11.19
C ASP A 481 -31.22 -12.00 12.67
N GLU A 482 -30.58 -13.13 13.01
CA GLU A 482 -30.10 -13.40 14.37
C GLU A 482 -29.08 -12.36 14.83
N ILE A 483 -28.06 -12.04 14.00
CA ILE A 483 -27.03 -11.05 14.36
C ILE A 483 -27.64 -9.66 14.56
N PHE A 484 -28.54 -9.24 13.67
CA PHE A 484 -29.17 -7.92 13.75
C PHE A 484 -30.15 -7.81 14.91
N GLN A 485 -30.82 -8.91 15.32
CA GLN A 485 -31.68 -8.92 16.51
C GLN A 485 -30.90 -8.67 17.81
N LEU A 486 -29.64 -9.12 17.87
CA LEU A 486 -28.77 -8.93 19.04
C LEU A 486 -28.07 -7.57 19.05
N PHE A 487 -28.15 -6.81 17.96
CA PHE A 487 -27.43 -5.55 17.80
C PHE A 487 -28.14 -4.37 18.48
N ASP A 488 -27.49 -3.76 19.47
CA ASP A 488 -28.02 -2.59 20.19
C ASP A 488 -27.68 -1.27 19.47
N GLU A 489 -28.43 -0.97 18.41
CA GLU A 489 -28.32 0.28 17.64
C GLU A 489 -28.46 1.52 18.53
N LYS A 490 -29.41 1.51 19.48
CA LYS A 490 -29.73 2.68 20.31
C LYS A 490 -28.58 3.06 21.24
N THR A 491 -27.91 2.08 21.83
CA THR A 491 -26.73 2.32 22.66
C THR A 491 -25.56 2.84 21.81
N ASN A 492 -25.35 2.30 20.62
CA ASN A 492 -24.29 2.76 19.73
C ASN A 492 -24.52 4.21 19.25
N LEU A 493 -25.75 4.61 18.94
CA LEU A 493 -26.06 6.00 18.60
C LEU A 493 -25.78 6.96 19.77
N LYS A 494 -26.06 6.55 21.02
CA LYS A 494 -25.70 7.35 22.21
C LYS A 494 -24.19 7.46 22.40
N LYS A 495 -23.44 6.38 22.17
CA LYS A 495 -21.96 6.41 22.19
C LYS A 495 -21.42 7.39 21.15
N LEU A 496 -22.00 7.40 19.94
CA LEU A 496 -21.63 8.36 18.90
C LEU A 496 -21.83 9.81 19.36
N ASP A 497 -22.98 10.13 19.97
CA ASP A 497 -23.26 11.47 20.49
C ASP A 497 -22.25 11.93 21.54
N ILE A 498 -21.79 11.02 22.42
CA ILE A 498 -20.76 11.31 23.43
C ILE A 498 -19.42 11.54 22.74
N ALA A 499 -18.99 10.61 21.88
CA ALA A 499 -17.71 10.71 21.16
C ALA A 499 -17.63 11.98 20.29
N LYS A 500 -18.74 12.36 19.65
CA LYS A 500 -18.88 13.61 18.89
C LYS A 500 -18.59 14.84 19.75
N LYS A 501 -19.17 14.91 20.95
CA LYS A 501 -18.97 16.04 21.90
C LYS A 501 -17.53 16.07 22.40
N GLU A 502 -16.98 14.92 22.80
CA GLU A 502 -15.61 14.82 23.28
C GLU A 502 -14.60 15.24 22.22
N MET A 503 -14.74 14.74 20.98
CA MET A 503 -13.85 15.12 19.87
C MET A 503 -13.95 16.61 19.55
N THR A 504 -15.16 17.19 19.60
CA THR A 504 -15.37 18.63 19.41
C THR A 504 -14.63 19.46 20.47
N ILE A 505 -14.67 19.03 21.74
CA ILE A 505 -13.94 19.69 22.85
C ILE A 505 -12.44 19.58 22.62
N LYS A 506 -11.92 18.38 22.30
CA LYS A 506 -10.48 18.16 22.04
C LYS A 506 -9.99 19.03 20.89
N LEU A 507 -10.71 19.06 19.76
CA LEU A 507 -10.37 19.88 18.60
C LEU A 507 -10.32 21.38 18.94
N ASN A 508 -11.31 21.90 19.66
CA ASN A 508 -11.31 23.31 20.07
C ASN A 508 -10.17 23.63 21.04
N SER A 509 -9.88 22.75 22.00
CA SER A 509 -8.76 22.92 22.92
C SER A 509 -7.41 22.98 22.18
N VAL A 510 -7.16 22.08 21.23
CA VAL A 510 -5.94 22.12 20.41
C VAL A 510 -5.92 23.35 19.51
N LYS A 511 -7.05 23.75 18.94
CA LYS A 511 -7.18 24.97 18.12
C LYS A 511 -6.77 26.22 18.88
N ASP A 512 -7.15 26.34 20.15
CA ASP A 512 -6.79 27.49 20.99
C ASP A 512 -5.27 27.57 21.20
N GLU A 513 -4.60 26.44 21.43
CA GLU A 513 -3.13 26.39 21.54
C GLU A 513 -2.45 26.73 20.20
N ILE A 514 -2.94 26.19 19.08
CA ILE A 514 -2.43 26.52 17.75
C ILE A 514 -2.58 28.02 17.45
N ASN A 515 -3.70 28.64 17.83
CA ASN A 515 -3.91 30.09 17.68
C ASN A 515 -2.90 30.91 18.50
N LYS A 516 -2.52 30.45 19.70
CA LYS A 516 -1.44 31.09 20.48
C LYS A 516 -0.11 31.02 19.72
N GLY A 517 0.23 29.85 19.14
CA GLY A 517 1.43 29.66 18.32
C GLY A 517 1.47 30.57 17.10
N ILE A 518 0.35 30.68 16.38
CA ILE A 518 0.18 31.62 15.25
C ILE A 518 0.46 33.07 15.68
N ASN A 519 -0.06 33.49 16.84
CA ASN A 519 0.16 34.85 17.34
C ASN A 519 1.62 35.11 17.71
N ILE A 520 2.29 34.13 18.34
CA ILE A 520 3.73 34.19 18.64
C ILE A 520 4.53 34.36 17.34
N LEU A 521 4.26 33.53 16.34
CA LEU A 521 4.94 33.56 15.04
C LEU A 521 4.70 34.90 14.31
N LYS A 522 3.46 35.40 14.25
CA LYS A 522 3.13 36.70 13.64
C LYS A 522 3.85 37.86 14.32
N LYS A 523 3.92 37.85 15.66
CA LYS A 523 4.65 38.87 16.45
C LYS A 523 6.16 38.80 16.20
N ALA A 524 6.74 37.60 16.16
CA ALA A 524 8.16 37.41 15.89
C ALA A 524 8.55 37.94 14.50
N ILE A 525 7.76 37.62 13.47
CA ILE A 525 7.99 38.07 12.09
C ILE A 525 7.88 39.61 11.98
N SER A 526 6.88 40.22 12.61
CA SER A 526 6.66 41.68 12.51
C SER A 526 7.70 42.49 13.28
N THR A 527 8.15 41.99 14.44
CA THR A 527 9.14 42.65 15.29
C THR A 527 10.58 42.27 14.96
N LYS A 528 10.79 41.26 14.09
CA LYS A 528 12.09 40.63 13.80
C LYS A 528 12.79 40.10 15.05
N ASN A 529 12.02 39.62 16.03
CA ASN A 529 12.53 39.04 17.27
C ASN A 529 12.16 37.55 17.33
N TYR A 530 13.16 36.70 17.16
CA TYR A 530 13.00 35.24 17.02
C TYR A 530 13.34 34.46 18.29
N SER A 531 13.50 35.13 19.43
CA SER A 531 13.91 34.49 20.70
C SER A 531 12.83 33.64 21.38
N GLU A 532 11.57 33.72 20.94
CA GLU A 532 10.44 33.02 21.57
C GLU A 532 10.10 31.65 20.93
N ILE A 533 10.98 31.10 20.09
CA ILE A 533 10.72 29.85 19.36
C ILE A 533 10.46 28.65 20.29
N ASP A 534 11.12 28.62 21.46
CA ASP A 534 10.95 27.54 22.44
C ASP A 534 9.53 27.43 22.99
N LYS A 535 8.74 28.51 22.92
CA LYS A 535 7.33 28.48 23.33
C LYS A 535 6.47 27.61 22.39
N LEU A 536 6.92 27.38 21.15
CA LEU A 536 6.25 26.51 20.19
C LEU A 536 6.42 25.03 20.56
N ASN A 537 7.54 24.64 21.19
CA ASN A 537 7.79 23.25 21.59
C ASN A 537 6.68 22.69 22.48
N ASN A 538 6.17 23.51 23.42
CA ASN A 538 5.05 23.11 24.28
C ASN A 538 3.75 22.90 23.49
N ILE A 539 3.50 23.71 22.46
CA ILE A 539 2.31 23.58 21.61
C ILE A 539 2.41 22.33 20.75
N ASP A 540 3.59 22.07 20.18
CA ASP A 540 3.87 20.84 19.44
C ASP A 540 3.71 19.60 20.33
N GLU A 541 4.15 19.67 21.59
CA GLU A 541 3.97 18.58 22.55
C GLU A 541 2.49 18.33 22.87
N ILE A 542 1.68 19.38 23.02
CA ILE A 542 0.23 19.26 23.21
C ILE A 542 -0.42 18.60 21.98
N LEU A 543 -0.06 19.02 20.77
CA LEU A 543 -0.56 18.41 19.54
C LEU A 543 -0.18 16.92 19.47
N ASN A 544 1.08 16.59 19.77
CA ASN A 544 1.60 15.22 19.74
C ASN A 544 0.97 14.31 20.81
N LYS A 545 0.66 14.85 22.00
CA LYS A 545 -0.09 14.13 23.06
C LYS A 545 -1.54 13.83 22.66
N ASN A 546 -2.15 14.68 21.83
CA ASN A 546 -3.49 14.48 21.31
C ASN A 546 -3.48 13.67 20.01
N VAL A 547 -3.06 12.39 20.10
CA VAL A 547 -2.83 11.51 18.94
C VAL A 547 -4.02 11.43 17.98
N GLU A 548 -5.25 11.34 18.49
CA GLU A 548 -6.46 11.28 17.65
C GLU A 548 -6.64 12.56 16.82
N VAL A 549 -6.51 13.73 17.46
CA VAL A 549 -6.61 15.03 16.81
C VAL A 549 -5.49 15.20 15.79
N SER A 550 -4.25 14.88 16.20
CA SER A 550 -3.08 14.95 15.33
C SER A 550 -3.28 14.11 14.06
N ASN A 551 -3.80 12.89 14.19
CA ASN A 551 -4.09 12.02 13.06
C ASN A 551 -5.17 12.58 12.12
N LEU A 552 -6.30 13.05 12.67
CA LEU A 552 -7.39 13.65 11.87
C LEU A 552 -6.95 14.92 11.14
N VAL A 553 -6.14 15.75 11.78
CA VAL A 553 -5.63 16.99 11.20
C VAL A 553 -4.57 16.71 10.15
N ARG A 554 -3.60 15.82 10.44
CA ARG A 554 -2.52 15.45 9.52
C ARG A 554 -3.06 14.89 8.21
N TYR A 555 -4.12 14.09 8.26
CA TYR A 555 -4.75 13.52 7.06
C TYR A 555 -5.22 14.60 6.07
N ILE A 556 -5.74 15.72 6.56
CA ILE A 556 -6.26 16.82 5.72
C ILE A 556 -5.18 17.86 5.39
N SER A 557 -4.25 18.10 6.33
CA SER A 557 -3.19 19.10 6.19
C SER A 557 -1.94 18.55 5.47
N GLN A 558 -1.97 17.32 4.95
CA GLN A 558 -0.79 16.67 4.33
C GLN A 558 -0.19 17.49 3.18
N HIS A 559 -1.00 18.18 2.39
CA HIS A 559 -0.54 19.08 1.32
C HIS A 559 0.27 20.26 1.89
N VAL A 560 -0.27 20.97 2.89
CA VAL A 560 0.44 22.09 3.54
C VAL A 560 1.72 21.61 4.20
N ILE A 561 1.67 20.46 4.89
CA ILE A 561 2.85 19.87 5.53
C ILE A 561 3.91 19.55 4.46
N SER A 562 3.52 18.95 3.34
CA SER A 562 4.45 18.61 2.24
C SER A 562 5.08 19.86 1.62
N ASP A 563 4.29 20.89 1.32
CA ASP A 563 4.77 22.13 0.71
C ASP A 563 5.70 22.90 1.66
N VAL A 564 5.33 22.98 2.95
CA VAL A 564 6.15 23.59 3.98
C VAL A 564 7.48 22.84 4.11
N LEU A 565 7.47 21.51 4.21
CA LEU A 565 8.69 20.71 4.33
C LEU A 565 9.61 20.87 3.11
N LYS A 566 9.07 20.90 1.89
CA LYS A 566 9.85 21.17 0.67
C LYS A 566 10.48 22.56 0.71
N SER A 567 9.73 23.56 1.19
CA SER A 567 10.22 24.94 1.22
C SER A 567 11.26 25.18 2.32
N ILE A 568 11.13 24.58 3.52
CA ILE A 568 12.07 24.78 4.66
C ILE A 568 13.49 24.35 4.28
N LYS A 569 13.63 23.30 3.46
CA LYS A 569 14.94 22.76 3.04
C LYS A 569 15.80 23.74 2.23
N ASN A 570 15.20 24.75 1.60
CA ASN A 570 15.92 25.76 0.80
C ASN A 570 16.15 27.09 1.55
N SER A 571 16.03 27.09 2.88
CA SER A 571 15.95 28.30 3.69
C SER A 571 17.21 28.51 4.55
N ASN A 572 17.97 29.58 4.28
CA ASN A 572 19.16 29.93 5.08
C ASN A 572 18.95 31.13 6.03
N ASN A 573 17.72 31.68 6.11
CA ASN A 573 17.40 32.84 6.93
C ASN A 573 16.32 32.52 7.98
N GLU A 574 16.53 32.92 9.23
CA GLU A 574 15.61 32.73 10.36
C GLU A 574 14.19 33.25 10.07
N LYS A 575 14.06 34.38 9.38
CA LYS A 575 12.76 34.94 9.01
C LYS A 575 11.92 33.96 8.20
N ASP A 576 12.55 33.27 7.26
CA ASP A 576 11.87 32.35 6.36
C ASP A 576 11.44 31.07 7.11
N ILE A 577 12.23 30.63 8.10
CA ILE A 577 11.85 29.53 8.99
C ILE A 577 10.58 29.88 9.77
N PHE A 578 10.48 31.10 10.32
CA PHE A 578 9.29 31.54 11.03
C PHE A 578 8.06 31.69 10.13
N ILE A 579 8.22 32.20 8.90
CA ILE A 579 7.13 32.28 7.92
C ILE A 579 6.59 30.89 7.58
N LYS A 580 7.47 29.90 7.43
CA LYS A 580 7.09 28.53 7.10
C LYS A 580 6.42 27.81 8.27
N ASN A 581 6.90 28.03 9.49
CA ASN A 581 6.20 27.57 10.70
C ASN A 581 4.80 28.21 10.81
N LEU A 582 4.67 29.50 10.47
CA LEU A 582 3.36 30.16 10.45
C LEU A 582 2.42 29.49 9.44
N GLN A 583 2.88 29.21 8.23
CA GLN A 583 2.10 28.47 7.22
C GLN A 583 1.68 27.09 7.72
N LEU A 584 2.58 26.37 8.39
CA LEU A 584 2.28 25.06 8.98
C LEU A 584 1.17 25.16 10.04
N TYR A 585 1.31 26.08 10.99
CA TYR A 585 0.33 26.27 12.06
C TYR A 585 -1.04 26.75 11.53
N GLU A 586 -1.06 27.63 10.51
CA GLU A 586 -2.29 28.02 9.83
C GLU A 586 -2.93 26.82 9.12
N GLY A 587 -2.13 25.98 8.44
CA GLY A 587 -2.61 24.74 7.83
C GLY A 587 -3.16 23.71 8.82
N ILE A 588 -2.57 23.61 10.03
CA ILE A 588 -3.08 22.77 11.13
C ILE A 588 -4.43 23.33 11.61
N ARG A 589 -4.51 24.64 11.87
CA ARG A 589 -5.76 25.31 12.28
C ARG A 589 -6.88 25.09 11.26
N ASP A 590 -6.58 25.21 9.98
CA ASP A 590 -7.56 25.01 8.91
C ASP A 590 -8.00 23.54 8.82
N GLY A 591 -7.08 22.59 9.04
CA GLY A 591 -7.40 21.17 9.21
C GLY A 591 -8.31 20.91 10.43
N ILE A 592 -8.09 21.59 11.55
CA ILE A 592 -8.99 21.51 12.72
C ILE A 592 -10.38 22.07 12.38
N ASN A 593 -10.45 23.24 11.76
CA ASN A 593 -11.73 23.84 11.35
C ASN A 593 -12.50 22.93 10.39
N TYR A 594 -11.81 22.29 9.44
CA TYR A 594 -12.43 21.34 8.51
C TYR A 594 -13.01 20.12 9.24
N ASN A 595 -12.30 19.58 10.23
CA ASN A 595 -12.81 18.48 11.06
C ASN A 595 -14.02 18.90 11.89
N LEU A 596 -14.02 20.11 12.48
CA LEU A 596 -15.17 20.66 13.20
C LEU A 596 -16.39 20.81 12.29
N ASP A 597 -16.21 21.29 11.05
CA ASP A 597 -17.26 21.36 10.03
C ASP A 597 -17.80 19.95 9.72
N CYS A 598 -16.93 19.00 9.43
CA CYS A 598 -17.31 17.61 9.16
C CYS A 598 -18.10 17.00 10.34
N ILE A 599 -17.66 17.20 11.58
CA ILE A 599 -18.39 16.73 12.77
C ILE A 599 -19.79 17.33 12.85
N SER A 600 -19.97 18.60 12.46
CA SER A 600 -21.28 19.24 12.46
C SER A 600 -22.26 18.58 11.47
N THR A 601 -21.75 17.97 10.39
CA THR A 601 -22.57 17.26 9.38
C THR A 601 -23.09 15.89 9.83
N MET A 602 -22.58 15.35 10.94
CA MET A 602 -23.13 14.12 11.54
C MET A 602 -24.53 14.41 12.08
N GLU A 603 -25.55 14.17 11.26
CA GLU A 603 -26.94 14.25 11.69
C GLU A 603 -27.26 13.17 12.74
N ASN A 604 -28.11 13.50 13.71
CA ASN A 604 -28.63 12.51 14.64
C ASN A 604 -29.64 11.62 13.90
N VAL A 605 -29.25 10.39 13.56
CA VAL A 605 -30.16 9.40 12.95
C VAL A 605 -31.31 9.02 13.88
N ILE A 606 -31.22 9.31 15.18
CA ILE A 606 -32.30 9.09 16.17
C ILE A 606 -33.63 9.78 15.81
N ASN A 607 -33.62 10.79 14.92
CA ASN A 607 -34.83 11.50 14.49
C ASN A 607 -35.38 11.07 13.10
N ARG A 608 -34.87 9.97 12.52
CA ARG A 608 -35.41 9.35 11.30
C ARG A 608 -35.92 7.96 11.63
#